data_AF-A0A7S1PRC3-F1
#
_entry.id   AF-A0A7S1PRC3-F1
#
_cell.length_a   1.000
_cell.length_b   1.000
_cell.length_c   1.000
_cell.angle_alpha   90.00
_cell.angle_beta   90.00
_cell.angle_gamma   90.00
#
_symmetry.space_group_name_H-M   'P 1'
#
loop_
_entity.id
_entity.type
_entity.pdbx_description
1 polymer ?
#
loop_
_entity_poly.entity_id
_entity_poly.type
_entity_poly.pdbx_seq_one_letter_code
_entity_poly.pdbx_strand_id
1 'polypeptide(L)'
;TVSVLYWLPMPLIGAVGARSTLREAMRKLSNIRVACGKGDAAGGQQQVQLTGDPFGDRLQWFKAHTNECREAINDRSQVTGSRTPEGRTEYVRADAQVLRSLDKMEQDLKALEKLVGESNDKYYQAEQKRQPAERIDAKRKIATERQTALKSAEGVFDQTKKLAKTSKEETLAASAASGRSKTRVRAAMETLRRASTQNVDVGATQTLQELENVGPGGAPYGEDPPTLENSEFRDQYLRIQQQKREIDRGLDRIGEAIANIRDKMITIGDELETQNRMLVDTQQRVADQTEQVRNLRKQVDMVLKKQAPMNMCINVFCFILLLALVGYFLVKFNVV
;
A
#
# COMPACT_ATOMS: atom_id res chain seq x y z
N THR A 1 43.54 3.83 65.58
CA THR A 1 44.34 3.55 64.37
C THR A 1 43.76 2.35 63.65
N VAL A 2 42.88 2.58 62.68
CA VAL A 2 42.70 1.84 61.40
C VAL A 2 41.63 2.64 60.65
N SER A 3 42.06 3.41 59.66
CA SER A 3 41.19 4.19 58.76
C SER A 3 40.72 3.29 57.62
N VAL A 4 39.42 3.02 57.56
CA VAL A 4 38.78 2.30 56.45
C VAL A 4 38.32 3.34 55.43
N LEU A 5 39.11 3.55 54.38
CA LEU A 5 38.74 4.36 53.22
C LEU A 5 37.67 3.64 52.40
N TYR A 6 36.47 4.22 52.35
CA TYR A 6 35.41 3.84 51.42
C TYR A 6 35.78 4.30 50.00
N TRP A 7 35.97 3.33 49.10
CA TRP A 7 36.00 3.55 47.66
C TRP A 7 34.56 3.71 47.13
N LEU A 8 34.22 4.91 46.67
CA LEU A 8 32.99 5.18 45.90
C LEU A 8 33.19 4.74 44.45
N PRO A 9 32.26 3.96 43.84
CA PRO A 9 32.29 3.69 42.42
C PRO A 9 31.80 4.92 41.63
N MET A 10 32.65 5.46 40.75
CA MET A 10 32.24 6.49 39.80
C MET A 10 31.31 5.90 38.72
N PRO A 11 30.19 6.57 38.38
CA PRO A 11 29.35 6.15 37.27
C PRO A 11 29.98 6.57 35.93
N LEU A 12 30.38 5.57 35.13
CA LEU A 12 30.73 5.71 33.72
C LEU A 12 29.48 6.10 32.91
N ILE A 13 29.14 7.39 32.91
CA ILE A 13 28.16 8.00 32.02
C ILE A 13 28.92 8.59 30.84
N GLY A 14 28.92 7.91 29.69
CA GLY A 14 29.43 8.55 28.48
C GLY A 14 29.82 7.60 27.35
N ALA A 15 28.87 6.93 26.71
CA ALA A 15 29.09 6.35 25.37
C ALA A 15 27.80 5.96 24.62
N VAL A 16 26.67 5.76 25.32
CA VAL A 16 25.47 5.17 24.70
C VAL A 16 24.69 6.16 23.81
N GLY A 17 24.92 7.48 23.93
CA GLY A 17 24.19 8.52 23.18
C GLY A 17 24.65 8.78 21.74
N ALA A 18 25.85 8.36 21.34
CA ALA A 18 26.41 8.70 20.02
C ALA A 18 25.90 7.78 18.89
N ARG A 19 25.47 6.56 19.21
CA ARG A 19 24.98 5.61 18.19
C ARG A 19 23.55 5.90 17.73
N SER A 20 22.70 6.47 18.60
CA SER A 20 21.32 6.83 18.24
C SER A 20 21.29 8.06 17.34
N THR A 21 22.13 9.07 17.61
CA THR A 21 22.20 10.29 16.81
C THR A 21 22.77 10.04 15.42
N LEU A 22 23.76 9.14 15.27
CA LEU A 22 24.28 8.75 13.96
C LEU A 22 23.24 8.04 13.09
N ARG A 23 22.48 7.12 13.68
CA ARG A 23 21.41 6.38 12.97
C ARG A 23 20.28 7.32 12.55
N GLU A 24 19.96 8.33 13.37
CA GLU A 24 18.96 9.34 13.04
C GLU A 24 19.44 10.34 11.98
N ALA A 25 20.72 10.71 12.01
CA ALA A 25 21.35 11.53 10.97
C ALA A 25 21.40 10.80 9.61
N MET A 26 21.72 9.50 9.60
CA MET A 26 21.70 8.69 8.37
C MET A 26 20.29 8.56 7.79
N ARG A 27 19.25 8.40 8.61
CA ARG A 27 17.85 8.41 8.15
C ARG A 27 17.46 9.75 7.53
N LYS A 28 17.84 10.87 8.15
CA LYS A 28 17.58 12.21 7.60
C LYS A 28 18.30 12.44 6.28
N LEU A 29 19.56 12.04 6.16
CA LEU A 29 20.32 12.12 4.92
C LEU A 29 19.73 11.26 3.80
N SER A 30 19.23 10.06 4.12
CA SER A 30 18.54 9.20 3.16
C SER A 30 17.22 9.83 2.67
N ASN A 31 16.41 10.35 3.60
CA ASN A 31 15.14 11.00 3.26
C ASN A 31 15.35 12.27 2.43
N ILE A 32 16.41 13.05 2.70
CA ILE A 32 16.78 14.21 1.87
C ILE A 32 17.22 13.77 0.48
N ARG A 33 18.00 12.68 0.35
CA ARG A 33 18.41 12.16 -0.97
C ARG A 33 17.22 11.71 -1.82
N VAL A 34 16.21 11.09 -1.20
CA VAL A 34 14.96 10.70 -1.88
C VAL A 34 14.11 11.93 -2.23
N ALA A 35 14.00 12.90 -1.32
CA ALA A 35 13.26 14.14 -1.56
C ALA A 35 13.90 15.05 -2.63
N CYS A 36 15.22 14.96 -2.84
CA CYS A 36 15.95 15.72 -3.86
C CYS A 36 15.87 15.10 -5.28
N GLY A 37 14.98 14.13 -5.52
CA GLY A 37 14.45 13.87 -6.86
C GLY A 37 15.44 13.32 -7.91
N LYS A 38 16.57 12.74 -7.49
CA LYS A 38 17.51 12.09 -8.41
C LYS A 38 17.27 10.58 -8.41
N GLY A 39 16.16 10.18 -9.04
CA GLY A 39 15.71 8.79 -9.12
C GLY A 39 14.56 8.62 -10.10
N ASP A 40 14.89 8.77 -11.37
CA ASP A 40 14.44 7.91 -12.48
C ASP A 40 12.94 7.80 -12.78
N ALA A 41 12.52 8.61 -13.75
CA ALA A 41 11.37 8.37 -14.63
C ALA A 41 11.55 7.14 -15.56
N ALA A 42 12.32 6.13 -15.16
CA ALA A 42 12.65 4.99 -16.00
C ALA A 42 12.50 3.69 -15.22
N GLY A 43 11.25 3.20 -15.08
CA GLY A 43 10.87 1.79 -15.00
C GLY A 43 11.56 0.85 -14.00
N GLY A 44 12.40 1.36 -13.10
CA GLY A 44 13.11 0.57 -12.11
C GLY A 44 12.15 0.21 -10.99
N GLN A 45 11.93 -1.09 -10.78
CA GLN A 45 11.22 -1.60 -9.62
C GLN A 45 11.69 -0.86 -8.38
N GLN A 46 10.83 0.00 -7.82
CA GLN A 46 11.13 0.73 -6.59
C GLN A 46 11.45 -0.31 -5.53
N GLN A 47 12.73 -0.46 -5.19
CA GLN A 47 13.14 -1.28 -4.07
C GLN A 47 12.50 -0.66 -2.83
N VAL A 48 11.51 -1.37 -2.29
CA VAL A 48 10.82 -0.99 -1.06
C VAL A 48 11.86 -0.92 0.06
N GLN A 49 12.21 0.29 0.48
CA GLN A 49 13.17 0.48 1.56
C GLN A 49 12.52 0.08 2.88
N LEU A 50 13.03 -0.99 3.49
CA LEU A 50 12.57 -1.45 4.80
C LEU A 50 12.89 -0.38 5.87
N THR A 51 11.83 0.19 6.44
CA THR A 51 11.85 1.18 7.51
C THR A 51 12.22 0.53 8.84
N GLY A 52 12.00 -0.78 8.97
CA GLY A 52 12.22 -1.57 10.18
C GLY A 52 11.01 -1.57 11.13
N ASP A 53 9.91 -0.92 10.76
CA ASP A 53 8.60 -1.16 11.35
C ASP A 53 7.86 -2.18 10.49
N PRO A 54 7.57 -3.40 10.99
CA PRO A 54 6.89 -4.42 10.19
C PRO A 54 5.53 -3.95 9.64
N PHE A 55 4.82 -3.08 10.37
CA PHE A 55 3.55 -2.54 9.88
C PHE A 55 3.77 -1.58 8.71
N GLY A 56 4.69 -0.62 8.88
CA GLY A 56 5.04 0.34 7.83
C GLY A 56 5.57 -0.35 6.57
N ASP A 57 6.43 -1.35 6.73
CA ASP A 57 7.02 -2.10 5.63
C ASP A 57 5.95 -2.89 4.88
N ARG A 58 5.03 -3.55 5.59
CA ARG A 58 3.92 -4.28 4.95
C ARG A 58 2.95 -3.34 4.24
N LEU A 59 2.70 -2.15 4.79
CA LEU A 59 1.87 -1.14 4.15
C LEU A 59 2.51 -0.62 2.86
N GLN A 60 3.84 -0.50 2.81
CA GLN A 60 4.54 -0.14 1.57
C GLN A 60 4.43 -1.24 0.51
N TRP A 61 4.57 -2.51 0.89
CA TRP A 61 4.32 -3.63 -0.03
C TRP A 61 2.89 -3.63 -0.59
N PHE A 62 1.90 -3.40 0.27
CA PHE A 62 0.51 -3.27 -0.14
C PHE A 62 0.32 -2.16 -1.20
N LYS A 63 0.97 -1.00 -1.01
CA LYS A 63 0.95 0.10 -1.98
C LYS A 63 1.63 -0.30 -3.31
N ALA A 64 2.77 -0.98 -3.24
CA ALA A 64 3.46 -1.46 -4.44
C ALA A 64 2.59 -2.44 -5.24
N HIS A 65 1.96 -3.42 -4.57
CA HIS A 65 1.03 -4.36 -5.22
C HIS A 65 -0.25 -3.68 -5.74
N THR A 66 -0.72 -2.63 -5.08
CA THR A 66 -1.83 -1.80 -5.57
C THR A 66 -1.47 -1.15 -6.90
N ASN A 67 -0.28 -0.56 -7.01
CA ASN A 67 0.20 0.04 -8.26
C ASN A 67 0.41 -1.01 -9.35
N GLU A 68 1.04 -2.15 -9.03
CA GLU A 68 1.19 -3.29 -9.95
C GLU A 68 -0.17 -3.77 -10.48
N CYS A 69 -1.18 -3.83 -9.61
CA CYS A 69 -2.54 -4.22 -10.01
C CYS A 69 -3.17 -3.18 -10.94
N ARG A 70 -2.98 -1.88 -10.69
CA ARG A 70 -3.51 -0.81 -11.54
C ARG A 70 -2.87 -0.79 -12.92
N GLU A 71 -1.55 -0.95 -12.99
CA GLU A 71 -0.82 -1.09 -14.25
C GLU A 71 -1.34 -2.29 -15.04
N ALA A 72 -1.49 -3.45 -14.39
CA ALA A 72 -2.03 -4.64 -15.04
C ALA A 72 -3.49 -4.46 -15.53
N ILE A 73 -4.32 -3.71 -14.80
CA ILE A 73 -5.69 -3.36 -15.26
C ILE A 73 -5.62 -2.45 -16.49
N ASN A 74 -4.72 -1.47 -16.49
CA ASN A 74 -4.51 -0.57 -17.61
C ASN A 74 -4.02 -1.33 -18.85
N ASP A 75 -3.03 -2.20 -18.70
CA ASP A 75 -2.51 -3.06 -19.77
C ASP A 75 -3.63 -3.93 -20.36
N ARG A 76 -4.44 -4.56 -19.50
CA ARG A 76 -5.60 -5.35 -19.93
C ARG A 76 -6.59 -4.51 -20.74
N SER A 77 -6.83 -3.26 -20.33
CA SER A 77 -7.74 -2.36 -21.04
C SER A 77 -7.22 -1.96 -22.42
N GLN A 78 -5.91 -1.74 -22.57
CA GLN A 78 -5.28 -1.41 -23.86
C GLN A 78 -5.35 -2.57 -24.85
N VAL A 79 -5.14 -3.80 -24.38
CA VAL A 79 -5.12 -4.99 -25.24
C VAL A 79 -6.51 -5.34 -25.80
N THR A 80 -7.59 -4.85 -25.18
CA THR A 80 -8.98 -5.19 -25.56
C THR A 80 -9.35 -4.77 -26.98
N GLY A 81 -8.65 -3.80 -27.57
CA GLY A 81 -8.85 -3.41 -28.97
C GLY A 81 -8.24 -4.37 -30.01
N SER A 82 -7.30 -5.24 -29.61
CA SER A 82 -6.58 -6.09 -30.55
C SER A 82 -7.38 -7.33 -30.94
N ARG A 83 -7.61 -7.51 -32.26
CA ARG A 83 -8.29 -8.69 -32.82
C ARG A 83 -7.36 -9.85 -33.09
N THR A 84 -6.05 -9.65 -32.96
CA THR A 84 -5.02 -10.65 -33.29
C THR A 84 -5.02 -11.79 -32.26
N PRO A 85 -4.59 -13.01 -32.66
CA PRO A 85 -4.35 -14.10 -31.72
C PRO A 85 -3.39 -13.70 -30.59
N GLU A 86 -2.36 -12.93 -30.92
CA GLU A 86 -1.37 -12.37 -29.99
C GLU A 86 -2.05 -11.51 -28.90
N GLY A 87 -2.94 -10.58 -29.29
CA GLY A 87 -3.69 -9.76 -28.35
C GLY A 87 -4.53 -10.58 -27.36
N ARG A 88 -5.05 -11.74 -27.77
CA ARG A 88 -5.77 -12.62 -26.81
C ARG A 88 -4.84 -13.23 -25.78
N THR A 89 -3.64 -13.64 -26.19
CA THR A 89 -2.66 -14.19 -25.26
C THR A 89 -2.16 -13.13 -24.28
N GLU A 90 -1.96 -11.89 -24.75
CA GLU A 90 -1.61 -10.75 -23.92
C GLU A 90 -2.72 -10.40 -22.92
N TYR A 91 -3.98 -10.39 -23.37
CA TYR A 91 -5.12 -10.13 -22.49
C TYR A 91 -5.16 -11.15 -21.34
N VAL A 92 -4.98 -12.45 -21.66
CA VAL A 92 -5.01 -13.51 -20.65
C VAL A 92 -3.84 -13.38 -19.68
N ARG A 93 -2.65 -13.02 -20.18
CA ARG A 93 -1.49 -12.73 -19.32
C ARG A 93 -1.77 -11.55 -18.38
N ALA A 94 -2.35 -10.46 -18.90
CA ALA A 94 -2.70 -9.29 -18.11
C ALA A 94 -3.79 -9.62 -17.07
N ASP A 95 -4.84 -10.38 -17.42
CA ASP A 95 -5.87 -10.82 -16.47
C ASP A 95 -5.28 -11.71 -15.36
N ALA A 96 -4.39 -12.64 -15.72
CA ALA A 96 -3.67 -13.46 -14.75
C ALA A 96 -2.74 -12.64 -13.84
N GLN A 97 -2.15 -11.55 -14.33
CA GLN A 97 -1.38 -10.62 -13.52
C GLN A 97 -2.26 -9.85 -12.54
N VAL A 98 -3.41 -9.32 -12.97
CA VAL A 98 -4.39 -8.65 -12.10
C VAL A 98 -4.81 -9.58 -10.96
N LEU A 99 -5.15 -10.84 -11.26
CA LEU A 99 -5.56 -11.81 -10.24
C LEU A 99 -4.45 -12.12 -9.24
N ARG A 100 -3.20 -12.27 -9.69
CA ARG A 100 -2.05 -12.47 -8.81
C ARG A 100 -1.79 -11.27 -7.91
N SER A 101 -1.88 -10.05 -8.44
CA SER A 101 -1.68 -8.84 -7.64
C SER A 101 -2.79 -8.66 -6.59
N LEU A 102 -4.05 -8.97 -6.94
CA LEU A 102 -5.15 -8.97 -5.98
C LEU A 102 -4.94 -9.99 -4.85
N ASP A 103 -4.44 -11.19 -5.15
CA ASP A 103 -4.13 -12.19 -4.13
C ASP A 103 -3.01 -11.71 -3.19
N LYS A 104 -1.93 -11.14 -3.74
CA LYS A 104 -0.86 -10.53 -2.93
C LYS A 104 -1.39 -9.42 -2.02
N MET A 105 -2.25 -8.53 -2.54
CA MET A 105 -2.89 -7.47 -1.75
C MET A 105 -3.74 -8.04 -0.61
N GLU A 106 -4.49 -9.12 -0.85
CA GLU A 106 -5.28 -9.79 0.19
C GLU A 106 -4.38 -10.41 1.27
N GLN A 107 -3.27 -11.03 0.87
CA GLN A 107 -2.27 -11.55 1.82
C GLN A 107 -1.62 -10.42 2.65
N ASP A 108 -1.37 -9.27 2.04
CA ASP A 108 -0.86 -8.09 2.75
C ASP A 108 -1.87 -7.54 3.76
N LEU A 109 -3.16 -7.47 3.40
CA LEU A 109 -4.21 -7.05 4.33
C LEU A 109 -4.34 -7.99 5.53
N LYS A 110 -4.32 -9.32 5.31
CA LYS A 110 -4.32 -10.30 6.41
C LYS A 110 -3.12 -10.12 7.35
N ALA A 111 -1.95 -9.82 6.79
CA ALA A 111 -0.76 -9.55 7.59
C ALA A 111 -0.87 -8.23 8.37
N LEU A 112 -1.41 -7.17 7.75
CA LEU A 112 -1.67 -5.88 8.41
C LEU A 112 -2.68 -6.03 9.55
N GLU A 113 -3.76 -6.79 9.34
CA GLU A 113 -4.78 -7.09 10.35
C GLU A 113 -4.16 -7.76 11.57
N LYS A 114 -3.30 -8.78 11.36
CA LYS A 114 -2.56 -9.43 12.45
C LYS A 114 -1.68 -8.43 13.23
N LEU A 115 -0.95 -7.56 12.53
CA LEU A 115 -0.08 -6.56 13.17
C LEU A 115 -0.86 -5.48 13.93
N VAL A 116 -2.08 -5.16 13.49
CA VAL A 116 -3.03 -4.30 14.23
C VAL A 116 -3.50 -5.01 15.49
N GLY A 117 -3.88 -6.29 15.40
CA GLY A 117 -4.23 -7.14 16.54
C GLY A 117 -3.13 -7.15 17.61
N GLU A 118 -1.89 -7.42 17.21
CA GLU A 118 -0.73 -7.40 18.12
C GLU A 118 -0.50 -6.02 18.77
N SER A 119 -0.79 -4.93 18.05
CA SER A 119 -0.68 -3.57 18.58
C SER A 119 -1.77 -3.28 19.63
N ASN A 120 -3.00 -3.74 19.37
CA ASN A 120 -4.13 -3.64 20.30
C ASN A 120 -3.86 -4.47 21.57
N ASP A 121 -3.36 -5.69 21.43
CA ASP A 121 -3.00 -6.54 22.57
C ASP A 121 -1.93 -5.88 23.45
N LYS A 122 -0.90 -5.27 22.84
CA LYS A 122 0.14 -4.54 23.57
C LYS A 122 -0.39 -3.33 24.32
N TYR A 123 -1.45 -2.69 23.82
CA TYR A 123 -2.17 -1.61 24.49
C TYR A 123 -2.94 -2.16 25.70
N TYR A 124 -3.79 -3.17 25.53
CA TYR A 124 -4.56 -3.76 26.64
C TYR A 124 -3.66 -4.37 27.72
N GLN A 125 -2.55 -5.01 27.35
CA GLN A 125 -1.56 -5.49 28.32
C GLN A 125 -0.91 -4.35 29.11
N ALA A 126 -0.72 -3.16 28.51
CA ALA A 126 -0.18 -2.01 29.21
C ALA A 126 -1.18 -1.46 30.23
N GLU A 127 -2.45 -1.43 29.84
CA GLU A 127 -3.57 -1.00 30.68
C GLU A 127 -3.78 -1.96 31.86
N GLN A 128 -3.80 -3.28 31.61
CA GLN A 128 -3.90 -4.31 32.67
C GLN A 128 -2.73 -4.26 33.66
N LYS A 129 -1.51 -4.04 33.16
CA LYS A 129 -0.29 -3.92 34.00
C LYS A 129 -0.19 -2.56 34.71
N ARG A 130 -1.19 -1.68 34.57
CA ARG A 130 -1.20 -0.32 35.14
C ARG A 130 0.11 0.43 34.87
N GLN A 131 0.60 0.33 33.63
CA GLN A 131 1.77 1.11 33.19
C GLN A 131 1.51 2.61 33.37
N PRO A 132 2.56 3.45 33.46
CA PRO A 132 2.38 4.89 33.54
C PRO A 132 1.51 5.40 32.37
N ALA A 133 0.63 6.36 32.66
CA ALA A 133 -0.37 6.88 31.72
C ALA A 133 0.25 7.27 30.36
N GLU A 134 1.42 7.91 30.37
CA GLU A 134 2.14 8.31 29.15
C GLU A 134 2.46 7.12 28.22
N ARG A 135 2.80 5.96 28.77
CA ARG A 135 3.07 4.74 27.97
C ARG A 135 1.79 4.12 27.42
N ILE A 136 0.70 4.18 28.19
CA ILE A 136 -0.61 3.70 27.75
C ILE A 136 -1.09 4.58 26.59
N ASP A 137 -0.99 5.91 26.71
CA ASP A 137 -1.40 6.86 25.68
C ASP A 137 -0.57 6.72 24.40
N ALA A 138 0.75 6.55 24.51
CA ALA A 138 1.61 6.31 23.35
C ALA A 138 1.23 5.04 22.58
N LYS A 139 0.94 3.95 23.30
CA LYS A 139 0.49 2.69 22.69
C LYS A 139 -0.91 2.79 22.09
N ARG A 140 -1.81 3.50 22.77
CA ARG A 140 -3.17 3.79 22.28
C ARG A 140 -3.10 4.53 20.96
N LYS A 141 -2.27 5.57 20.88
CA LYS A 141 -2.05 6.36 19.67
C LYS A 141 -1.59 5.48 18.51
N ILE A 142 -0.55 4.68 18.71
CA ILE A 142 -0.02 3.75 17.69
C ILE A 142 -1.11 2.75 17.24
N ALA A 143 -1.86 2.17 18.18
CA ALA A 143 -2.95 1.25 17.88
C ALA A 143 -4.03 1.91 17.02
N THR A 144 -4.46 3.13 17.38
CA THR A 144 -5.46 3.88 16.61
C THR A 144 -4.97 4.26 15.22
N GLU A 145 -3.72 4.69 15.07
CA GLU A 145 -3.12 5.05 13.77
C GLU A 145 -3.02 3.83 12.84
N ARG A 146 -2.63 2.67 13.38
CA ARG A 146 -2.57 1.43 12.59
C ARG A 146 -3.97 0.95 12.19
N GLN A 147 -4.96 1.10 13.07
CA GLN A 147 -6.35 0.75 12.77
C GLN A 147 -6.94 1.63 11.65
N THR A 148 -6.68 2.94 11.67
CA THR A 148 -7.15 3.84 10.60
C THR A 148 -6.45 3.55 9.28
N ALA A 149 -5.14 3.27 9.30
CA ALA A 149 -4.40 2.86 8.12
C ALA A 149 -4.90 1.54 7.51
N LEU A 150 -5.25 0.54 8.34
CA LEU A 150 -5.84 -0.72 7.88
C LEU A 150 -7.18 -0.48 7.17
N LYS A 151 -8.09 0.30 7.77
CA LYS A 151 -9.38 0.63 7.15
C LYS A 151 -9.22 1.37 5.81
N SER A 152 -8.23 2.25 5.72
CA SER A 152 -7.90 2.93 4.46
C SER A 152 -7.42 1.93 3.41
N ALA A 153 -6.54 0.99 3.79
CA ALA A 153 -6.04 -0.05 2.89
C ALA A 153 -7.17 -0.99 2.41
N GLU A 154 -8.09 -1.40 3.29
CA GLU A 154 -9.29 -2.17 2.94
C GLU A 154 -10.14 -1.44 1.89
N GLY A 155 -10.38 -0.14 2.09
CA GLY A 155 -11.11 0.68 1.13
C GLY A 155 -10.45 0.74 -0.25
N VAL A 156 -9.11 0.87 -0.29
CA VAL A 156 -8.34 0.86 -1.54
C VAL A 156 -8.41 -0.50 -2.23
N PHE A 157 -8.34 -1.59 -1.47
CA PHE A 157 -8.48 -2.94 -2.02
C PHE A 157 -9.86 -3.17 -2.64
N ASP A 158 -10.92 -2.79 -1.94
CA ASP A 158 -12.29 -2.92 -2.45
C ASP A 158 -12.52 -2.11 -3.72
N GLN A 159 -11.99 -0.89 -3.78
CA GLN A 159 -12.03 -0.07 -4.99
C GLN A 159 -11.26 -0.72 -6.14
N THR A 160 -10.06 -1.21 -5.89
CA THR A 160 -9.22 -1.86 -6.91
C THR A 160 -9.87 -3.15 -7.42
N LYS A 161 -10.49 -3.93 -6.54
CA LYS A 161 -11.25 -5.14 -6.88
C LYS A 161 -12.49 -4.81 -7.73
N LYS A 162 -13.20 -3.73 -7.40
CA LYS A 162 -14.32 -3.22 -8.23
C LYS A 162 -13.84 -2.81 -9.62
N LEU A 163 -12.75 -2.04 -9.72
CA LEU A 163 -12.16 -1.65 -11.01
C LEU A 163 -11.72 -2.86 -11.83
N ALA A 164 -11.09 -3.85 -11.20
CA ALA A 164 -10.70 -5.08 -11.86
C ALA A 164 -11.92 -5.84 -12.39
N LYS A 165 -13.04 -5.84 -11.67
CA LYS A 165 -14.29 -6.47 -12.10
C LYS A 165 -14.97 -5.70 -13.23
N THR A 166 -15.12 -4.38 -13.12
CA THR A 166 -15.77 -3.55 -14.16
C THR A 166 -15.00 -3.62 -15.47
N SER A 167 -13.67 -3.48 -15.42
CA SER A 167 -12.83 -3.63 -16.61
C SER A 167 -12.95 -5.04 -17.22
N LYS A 168 -13.14 -6.10 -16.42
CA LYS A 168 -13.40 -7.44 -16.97
C LYS A 168 -14.78 -7.55 -17.64
N GLU A 169 -15.80 -6.96 -17.04
CA GLU A 169 -17.16 -6.96 -17.59
C GLU A 169 -17.26 -6.15 -18.89
N GLU A 170 -16.63 -4.99 -18.94
CA GLU A 170 -16.56 -4.13 -20.13
C GLU A 170 -15.85 -4.85 -21.28
N THR A 171 -14.75 -5.56 -21.00
CA THR A 171 -14.00 -6.29 -22.02
C THR A 171 -14.77 -7.51 -22.55
N LEU A 172 -15.52 -8.21 -21.68
CA LEU A 172 -16.45 -9.25 -22.10
C LEU A 172 -17.63 -8.68 -22.90
N ALA A 173 -18.18 -7.52 -22.51
CA ALA A 173 -19.25 -6.85 -23.22
C ALA A 173 -18.82 -6.38 -24.62
N ALA A 174 -17.63 -5.81 -24.74
CA ALA A 174 -16.99 -5.43 -26.00
C ALA A 174 -16.83 -6.65 -26.93
N SER A 175 -16.35 -7.78 -26.38
CA SER A 175 -16.21 -9.02 -27.16
C SER A 175 -17.56 -9.57 -27.65
N ALA A 176 -18.62 -9.45 -26.82
CA ALA A 176 -19.96 -9.91 -27.17
C ALA A 176 -20.63 -9.02 -28.24
N ALA A 177 -20.44 -7.70 -28.17
CA ALA A 177 -20.93 -6.76 -29.16
C ALA A 177 -20.31 -6.98 -30.55
N SER A 178 -19.09 -7.53 -30.61
CA SER A 178 -18.42 -7.90 -31.88
C SER A 178 -18.99 -9.15 -32.58
N GLY A 179 -20.10 -9.71 -32.09
CA GLY A 179 -20.79 -10.86 -32.71
C GLY A 179 -20.13 -12.22 -32.48
N ARG A 180 -19.10 -12.31 -31.62
CA ARG A 180 -18.49 -13.59 -31.24
C ARG A 180 -19.29 -14.26 -30.11
N SER A 181 -19.68 -15.51 -30.35
CA SER A 181 -20.39 -16.35 -29.37
C SER A 181 -19.64 -16.38 -28.02
N LYS A 182 -20.28 -15.82 -26.98
CA LYS A 182 -19.79 -15.72 -25.59
C LYS A 182 -19.24 -17.05 -25.05
N THR A 183 -19.74 -18.17 -25.57
CA THR A 183 -19.38 -19.53 -25.16
C THR A 183 -17.94 -19.88 -25.50
N ARG A 184 -17.40 -19.43 -26.64
CA ARG A 184 -16.02 -19.77 -27.06
C ARG A 184 -14.95 -19.02 -26.26
N VAL A 185 -15.19 -17.74 -25.95
CA VAL A 185 -14.25 -16.93 -25.14
C VAL A 185 -14.23 -17.43 -23.69
N ARG A 186 -15.40 -17.77 -23.14
CA ARG A 186 -15.51 -18.32 -21.78
C ARG A 186 -14.83 -19.68 -21.65
N ALA A 187 -15.03 -20.59 -22.61
CA ALA A 187 -14.35 -21.88 -22.65
C ALA A 187 -12.82 -21.73 -22.73
N ALA A 188 -12.32 -20.81 -23.58
CA ALA A 188 -10.89 -20.55 -23.70
C ALA A 188 -10.27 -19.98 -22.41
N MET A 189 -10.97 -19.08 -21.71
CA MET A 189 -10.54 -18.58 -20.39
C MET A 189 -10.51 -19.68 -19.33
N GLU A 190 -11.50 -20.56 -19.33
CA GLU A 190 -11.59 -21.66 -18.35
C GLU A 190 -10.43 -22.63 -18.50
N THR A 191 -10.04 -22.96 -19.74
CA THR A 191 -8.88 -23.81 -20.03
C THR A 191 -7.55 -23.17 -19.61
N LEU A 192 -7.37 -21.86 -19.84
CA LEU A 192 -6.15 -21.16 -19.44
C LEU A 192 -6.06 -20.94 -17.93
N ARG A 193 -7.19 -20.73 -17.25
CA ARG A 193 -7.25 -20.66 -15.78
C ARG A 193 -6.82 -21.98 -15.15
N ARG A 194 -7.24 -23.13 -15.70
CA ARG A 194 -6.79 -24.46 -15.25
C ARG A 194 -5.30 -24.67 -15.50
N ALA A 195 -4.80 -24.27 -16.67
CA ALA A 195 -3.37 -24.34 -16.98
C ALA A 195 -2.51 -23.45 -16.07
N SER A 196 -3.02 -22.28 -15.64
CA SER A 196 -2.29 -21.36 -14.75
C SER A 196 -2.24 -21.81 -13.29
N THR A 197 -3.09 -22.74 -12.85
CA THR A 197 -3.11 -23.24 -11.45
C THR A 197 -2.27 -24.50 -11.25
N GLN A 198 -1.83 -25.14 -12.33
CA GLN A 198 -0.91 -26.28 -12.29
C GLN A 198 0.48 -25.85 -12.75
N ASN A 199 1.49 -26.06 -11.92
CA ASN A 199 2.88 -26.17 -12.38
C ASN A 199 2.96 -27.39 -13.31
N VAL A 200 2.60 -27.22 -14.58
CA VAL A 200 2.75 -28.25 -15.60
C VAL A 200 4.15 -28.13 -16.18
N ASP A 201 4.94 -29.17 -15.90
CA ASP A 201 6.20 -29.51 -16.53
C ASP A 201 6.05 -29.48 -18.06
N VAL A 202 6.72 -28.53 -18.72
CA VAL A 202 6.64 -28.30 -20.17
C VAL A 202 7.58 -29.28 -20.86
N GLY A 203 7.18 -30.55 -20.88
CA GLY A 203 7.89 -31.66 -21.53
C GLY A 203 7.11 -32.33 -22.67
N ALA A 204 6.04 -31.72 -23.19
CA ALA A 204 5.27 -32.27 -24.29
C ALA A 204 4.65 -31.18 -25.17
N THR A 205 5.47 -30.61 -26.05
CA THR A 205 5.00 -29.93 -27.27
C THR A 205 4.34 -30.95 -28.18
N GLN A 206 3.01 -31.06 -28.12
CA GLN A 206 2.22 -31.52 -29.26
C GLN A 206 1.88 -30.31 -30.13
N THR A 207 2.48 -30.33 -31.31
CA THR A 207 2.40 -29.39 -32.41
C THR A 207 0.96 -29.06 -32.79
N LEU A 208 0.62 -27.78 -32.67
CA LEU A 208 -0.60 -27.13 -33.14
C LEU A 208 -0.59 -26.95 -34.69
N GLN A 209 -0.05 -27.94 -35.41
CA GLN A 209 0.18 -27.90 -36.86
C GLN A 209 -0.78 -28.83 -37.64
N GLU A 210 -1.68 -29.53 -36.94
CA GLU A 210 -2.54 -30.57 -37.54
C GLU A 210 -3.99 -30.14 -37.79
N LEU A 211 -4.36 -28.88 -37.50
CA LEU A 211 -5.69 -28.33 -37.81
C LEU A 211 -5.74 -27.33 -38.98
N GLU A 212 -4.61 -27.07 -39.65
CA GLU A 212 -4.53 -26.11 -40.76
C GLU A 212 -4.49 -26.79 -42.15
N ASN A 213 -4.67 -28.12 -42.21
CA ASN A 213 -4.58 -28.89 -43.45
C ASN A 213 -5.93 -29.26 -44.11
N VAL A 214 -6.98 -28.47 -43.86
CA VAL A 214 -8.20 -28.49 -44.69
C VAL A 214 -8.10 -27.33 -45.68
N GLY A 215 -7.44 -27.60 -46.81
CA GLY A 215 -7.17 -26.60 -47.84
C GLY A 215 -8.45 -26.03 -48.47
N PRO A 216 -8.51 -24.71 -48.71
CA PRO A 216 -9.42 -24.17 -49.70
C PRO A 216 -8.82 -24.45 -51.09
N GLY A 217 -9.54 -25.22 -51.90
CA GLY A 217 -9.18 -25.46 -53.30
C GLY A 217 -8.93 -24.14 -54.02
N GLY A 218 -7.69 -23.96 -54.49
CA GLY A 218 -7.30 -22.85 -55.35
C GLY A 218 -8.00 -22.98 -56.70
N ALA A 219 -8.91 -22.05 -56.99
CA ALA A 219 -9.31 -21.76 -58.35
C ALA A 219 -8.27 -20.81 -58.98
N PRO A 220 -7.86 -21.04 -60.24
CA PRO A 220 -6.91 -20.18 -60.92
C PRO A 220 -7.52 -18.82 -61.23
N TYR A 221 -6.72 -17.77 -61.04
CA TYR A 221 -7.00 -16.40 -61.46
C TYR A 221 -7.30 -16.36 -62.96
N GLY A 222 -8.55 -16.05 -63.31
CA GLY A 222 -8.98 -15.62 -64.64
C GLY A 222 -9.68 -14.28 -64.48
N GLU A 223 -9.15 -13.28 -65.16
CA GLU A 223 -9.68 -11.92 -65.27
C GLU A 223 -11.10 -11.95 -65.85
N ASP A 224 -12.09 -11.53 -65.07
CA ASP A 224 -13.30 -10.84 -65.56
C ASP A 224 -14.04 -10.26 -64.33
N PRO A 225 -14.49 -8.99 -64.37
CA PRO A 225 -15.34 -8.44 -63.30
C PRO A 225 -16.68 -9.21 -63.31
N PRO A 226 -17.07 -9.86 -62.19
CA PRO A 226 -18.28 -10.67 -62.18
C PRO A 226 -19.49 -9.77 -62.42
N THR A 227 -20.15 -9.98 -63.54
CA THR A 227 -21.42 -9.37 -63.88
C THR A 227 -22.46 -9.72 -62.81
N LEU A 228 -23.13 -8.67 -62.35
CA LEU A 228 -24.09 -8.60 -61.23
C LEU A 228 -25.41 -9.34 -61.52
N GLU A 229 -25.40 -10.66 -61.74
CA GLU A 229 -26.64 -11.45 -61.89
C GLU A 229 -26.85 -12.55 -60.85
N ASN A 230 -25.90 -12.79 -59.93
CA ASN A 230 -26.12 -13.67 -58.79
C ASN A 230 -26.73 -12.90 -57.61
N SER A 231 -28.07 -12.96 -57.50
CA SER A 231 -28.86 -12.46 -56.37
C SER A 231 -28.27 -12.84 -55.01
N GLU A 232 -27.73 -14.06 -54.91
CA GLU A 232 -27.13 -14.59 -53.66
C GLU A 232 -25.87 -13.83 -53.23
N PHE A 233 -25.07 -13.34 -54.18
CA PHE A 233 -23.88 -12.54 -53.89
C PHE A 233 -24.24 -11.15 -53.38
N ARG A 234 -25.33 -10.57 -53.90
CA ARG A 234 -25.83 -9.26 -53.45
C ARG A 234 -26.34 -9.31 -52.02
N ASP A 235 -27.03 -10.39 -51.65
CA ASP A 235 -27.51 -10.60 -50.29
C ASP A 235 -26.36 -10.84 -49.29
N GLN A 236 -25.34 -11.61 -49.69
CA GLN A 236 -24.14 -11.78 -48.87
C GLN A 236 -23.39 -10.46 -48.68
N TYR A 237 -23.24 -9.66 -49.75
CA TYR A 237 -22.59 -8.36 -49.67
C TYR A 237 -23.35 -7.37 -48.77
N LEU A 238 -24.68 -7.37 -48.85
CA LEU A 238 -25.54 -6.56 -47.97
C LEU A 238 -25.41 -6.98 -46.49
N ARG A 239 -25.34 -8.28 -46.21
CA ARG A 239 -25.11 -8.79 -44.85
C ARG A 239 -23.73 -8.38 -44.32
N ILE A 240 -22.69 -8.45 -45.15
CA ILE A 240 -21.34 -8.01 -44.78
C ILE A 240 -21.30 -6.49 -44.50
N GLN A 241 -22.00 -5.68 -45.31
CA GLN A 241 -22.10 -4.24 -45.04
C GLN A 241 -22.86 -3.93 -43.74
N GLN A 242 -23.94 -4.64 -43.45
CA GLN A 242 -24.68 -4.48 -42.20
C GLN A 242 -23.81 -4.86 -40.99
N GLN A 243 -23.09 -5.98 -41.06
CA GLN A 243 -22.15 -6.40 -40.02
C GLN A 243 -21.02 -5.38 -39.81
N LYS A 244 -20.48 -4.78 -40.89
CA LYS A 244 -19.49 -3.70 -40.76
C LYS A 244 -20.05 -2.50 -39.99
N ARG A 245 -21.27 -2.06 -40.31
CA ARG A 245 -21.91 -0.92 -39.61
C ARG A 245 -22.19 -1.22 -38.14
N GLU A 246 -22.55 -2.45 -37.80
CA GLU A 246 -22.73 -2.86 -36.39
C GLU A 246 -21.41 -2.90 -35.63
N ILE A 247 -20.35 -3.36 -36.29
CA ILE A 247 -18.99 -3.35 -35.74
C ILE A 247 -18.52 -1.93 -35.47
N ASP A 248 -18.71 -1.00 -36.40
CA ASP A 248 -18.28 0.39 -36.25
C ASP A 248 -19.01 1.06 -35.07
N ARG A 249 -20.33 0.86 -34.95
CA ARG A 249 -21.10 1.31 -33.78
C ARG A 249 -20.63 0.67 -32.47
N GLY A 250 -20.18 -0.58 -32.52
CA GLY A 250 -19.61 -1.27 -31.36
C GLY A 250 -18.27 -0.66 -30.95
N LEU A 251 -17.43 -0.30 -31.92
CA LEU A 251 -16.14 0.36 -31.69
C LEU A 251 -16.33 1.77 -31.12
N ASP A 252 -17.31 2.54 -31.61
CA ASP A 252 -17.62 3.86 -31.07
C ASP A 252 -18.00 3.79 -29.58
N ARG A 253 -18.84 2.81 -29.19
CA ARG A 253 -19.21 2.58 -27.79
C ARG A 253 -18.03 2.16 -26.92
N ILE A 254 -17.10 1.38 -27.47
CA ILE A 254 -15.87 1.00 -26.76
C ILE A 254 -14.98 2.23 -26.59
N GLY A 255 -14.86 3.07 -27.61
CA GLY A 255 -14.13 4.34 -27.53
C GLY A 255 -14.68 5.23 -26.43
N GLU A 256 -15.99 5.36 -26.32
CA GLU A 256 -16.66 6.14 -25.27
C GLU A 256 -16.47 5.52 -23.87
N ALA A 257 -16.52 4.19 -23.74
CA ALA A 257 -16.24 3.50 -22.48
C ALA A 257 -14.77 3.68 -22.03
N ILE A 258 -13.81 3.59 -22.96
CA ILE A 258 -12.39 3.83 -22.67
C ILE A 258 -12.15 5.28 -22.24
N ALA A 259 -12.81 6.24 -22.91
CA ALA A 259 -12.76 7.65 -22.49
C ALA A 259 -13.27 7.83 -21.05
N ASN A 260 -14.41 7.21 -20.72
CA ASN A 260 -14.95 7.23 -19.35
C ASN A 260 -14.00 6.60 -18.31
N ILE A 261 -13.34 5.49 -18.64
CA ILE A 261 -12.36 4.86 -17.75
C ILE A 261 -11.15 5.76 -17.55
N ARG A 262 -10.65 6.38 -18.62
CA ARG A 262 -9.54 7.34 -18.56
C ARG A 262 -9.89 8.51 -17.65
N ASP A 263 -11.08 9.10 -17.80
CA ASP A 263 -11.55 10.20 -16.97
C ASP A 263 -11.64 9.79 -15.49
N LYS A 264 -12.14 8.58 -15.21
CA LYS A 264 -12.14 8.03 -13.84
C LYS A 264 -10.73 7.82 -13.30
N MET A 265 -9.79 7.35 -14.12
CA MET A 265 -8.39 7.20 -13.71
C MET A 265 -7.73 8.55 -13.42
N ILE A 266 -8.02 9.59 -14.21
CA ILE A 266 -7.56 10.96 -13.95
C ILE A 266 -8.13 11.45 -12.62
N THR A 267 -9.44 11.30 -12.39
CA THR A 267 -10.07 11.72 -11.12
C THR A 267 -9.47 11.00 -9.91
N ILE A 268 -9.17 9.69 -10.04
CA ILE A 268 -8.49 8.93 -8.99
C ILE A 268 -7.05 9.43 -8.80
N GLY A 269 -6.35 9.78 -9.88
CA GLY A 269 -5.03 10.40 -9.82
C GLY A 269 -5.04 11.71 -9.04
N ASP A 270 -5.97 12.60 -9.36
CA ASP A 270 -6.15 13.90 -8.69
C ASP A 270 -6.51 13.73 -7.20
N GLU A 271 -7.38 12.78 -6.88
CA GLU A 271 -7.73 12.45 -5.49
C GLU A 271 -6.51 11.89 -4.74
N LEU A 272 -5.67 11.08 -5.38
CA LEU A 272 -4.46 10.54 -4.76
C LEU A 272 -3.40 11.63 -4.57
N GLU A 273 -3.26 12.57 -5.50
CA GLU A 273 -2.42 13.76 -5.32
C GLU A 273 -2.95 14.63 -4.17
N THR A 274 -4.26 14.82 -4.09
CA THR A 274 -4.92 15.57 -2.99
C THR A 274 -4.67 14.88 -1.65
N GLN A 275 -4.81 13.56 -1.57
CA GLN A 275 -4.49 12.77 -0.38
C GLN A 275 -3.00 12.84 -0.02
N ASN A 276 -2.12 12.92 -1.01
CA ASN A 276 -0.69 13.11 -0.78
C ASN A 276 -0.39 14.50 -0.21
N ARG A 277 -1.03 15.57 -0.72
CA ARG A 277 -0.93 16.91 -0.15
C ARG A 277 -1.46 16.96 1.29
N MET A 278 -2.61 16.35 1.56
CA MET A 278 -3.14 16.23 2.92
C MET A 278 -2.19 15.47 3.86
N LEU A 279 -1.48 14.45 3.35
CA LEU A 279 -0.43 13.75 4.11
C LEU A 279 0.75 14.65 4.45
N VAL A 280 1.21 15.47 3.50
CA VAL A 280 2.28 16.46 3.74
C VAL A 280 1.86 17.50 4.78
N ASP A 281 0.65 18.05 4.66
CA ASP A 281 0.10 18.99 5.66
C ASP A 281 -0.03 18.34 7.04
N THR A 282 -0.48 17.08 7.08
CA THR A 282 -0.58 16.32 8.33
C THR A 282 0.81 16.10 8.94
N GLN A 283 1.81 15.77 8.13
CA GLN A 283 3.19 15.62 8.57
C GLN A 283 3.75 16.94 9.12
N GLN A 284 3.43 18.08 8.49
CA GLN A 284 3.83 19.40 8.97
C GLN A 284 3.16 19.73 10.32
N ARG A 285 1.85 19.49 10.45
CA ARG A 285 1.14 19.67 11.73
C ARG A 285 1.71 18.78 12.83
N VAL A 286 2.10 17.54 12.52
CA VAL A 286 2.76 16.64 13.47
C VAL A 286 4.14 17.15 13.87
N ALA A 287 4.90 17.71 12.93
CA ALA A 287 6.19 18.33 13.22
C ALA A 287 6.03 19.54 14.16
N ASP A 288 5.07 20.42 13.88
CA ASP A 288 4.77 21.58 14.72
C ASP A 288 4.33 21.17 16.14
N GLN A 289 3.44 20.18 16.24
CA GLN A 289 3.03 19.62 17.54
C GLN A 289 4.21 19.00 18.30
N THR A 290 5.12 18.33 17.59
CA THR A 290 6.33 17.75 18.20
C THR A 290 7.26 18.84 18.73
N GLU A 291 7.39 19.95 18.01
CA GLU A 291 8.15 21.12 18.47
C GLU A 291 7.50 21.78 19.70
N GLN A 292 6.18 21.95 19.68
CA GLN A 292 5.43 22.48 20.83
C GLN A 292 5.61 21.60 22.07
N VAL A 293 5.48 20.27 21.92
CA VAL A 293 5.73 19.31 23.02
C VAL A 293 7.16 19.41 23.53
N ARG A 294 8.15 19.56 22.63
CA ARG A 294 9.55 19.75 23.02
C ARG A 294 9.76 21.05 23.80
N ASN A 295 9.10 22.13 23.41
CA ASN A 295 9.17 23.43 24.10
C ASN A 295 8.47 23.38 25.46
N LEU A 296 7.31 22.73 25.55
CA LEU A 296 6.63 22.48 26.82
C LEU A 296 7.52 21.66 27.77
N ARG A 297 8.17 20.61 27.27
CA ARG A 297 9.13 19.83 28.07
C ARG A 297 10.28 20.69 28.61
N LYS A 298 10.85 21.57 27.79
CA LYS A 298 11.90 22.51 28.25
C LYS A 298 11.38 23.45 29.34
N GLN A 299 10.15 23.96 29.20
CA GLN A 299 9.55 24.83 30.21
C GLN A 299 9.32 24.07 31.53
N VAL A 300 8.78 22.85 31.46
CA VAL A 300 8.61 21.98 32.63
C VAL A 300 9.96 21.68 33.29
N ASP A 301 10.99 21.33 32.53
CA ASP A 301 12.35 21.10 33.07
C ASP A 301 12.92 22.37 33.73
N MET A 302 12.64 23.55 33.18
CA MET A 302 13.08 24.83 33.75
C MET A 302 12.34 25.17 35.04
N VAL A 303 11.03 24.89 35.11
CA VAL A 303 10.20 25.05 36.32
C VAL A 303 10.65 24.06 37.40
N LEU A 304 10.87 22.79 37.05
CA LEU A 304 11.38 21.77 37.97
C LEU A 304 12.76 22.14 38.51
N LYS A 305 13.68 22.63 37.65
CA LYS A 305 14.99 23.12 38.08
C LYS A 305 14.90 24.34 38.99
N LYS A 306 13.93 25.23 38.79
CA LYS A 306 13.70 26.39 39.67
C LYS A 306 13.10 25.99 41.03
N GLN A 307 12.22 24.99 41.08
CA GLN A 307 11.61 24.51 42.32
C GLN A 307 12.52 23.59 43.15
N ALA A 308 13.43 22.84 42.51
CA ALA A 308 14.26 21.84 43.18
C ALA A 308 15.14 22.37 44.33
N PRO A 309 15.86 23.50 44.23
CA PRO A 309 16.76 23.92 45.32
C PRO A 309 16.04 24.65 46.46
N MET A 310 14.91 25.30 46.21
CA MET A 310 14.29 26.19 47.22
C MET A 310 13.45 25.42 48.25
N ASN A 311 12.69 24.42 47.80
CA ASN A 311 11.85 23.62 48.70
C ASN A 311 12.65 22.61 49.52
N MET A 312 13.78 22.12 48.99
CA MET A 312 14.63 21.18 49.73
C MET A 312 15.31 21.86 50.92
N CYS A 313 15.79 23.09 50.74
CA CYS A 313 16.42 23.87 51.82
C CYS A 313 15.41 24.22 52.93
N ILE A 314 14.19 24.65 52.56
CA ILE A 314 13.11 24.94 53.51
C ILE A 314 12.68 23.69 54.28
N ASN A 315 12.55 22.53 53.62
CA ASN A 315 12.21 21.28 54.29
C ASN A 315 13.30 20.83 55.27
N VAL A 316 14.58 20.94 54.89
CA VAL A 316 15.70 20.63 55.79
C VAL A 316 15.71 21.54 57.01
N PHE A 317 15.47 22.85 56.82
CA PHE A 317 15.41 23.81 57.91
C PHE A 317 14.22 23.57 58.86
N CYS A 318 13.04 23.25 58.31
CA CYS A 318 11.88 22.82 59.12
C CYS A 318 12.15 21.54 59.92
N PHE A 319 12.88 20.58 59.35
CA PHE A 319 13.25 19.35 60.04
C PHE A 319 14.19 19.60 61.23
N ILE A 320 15.16 20.50 61.07
CA ILE A 320 16.08 20.90 62.15
C ILE A 320 15.31 21.59 63.27
N LEU A 321 14.37 22.49 62.94
CA LEU A 321 13.53 23.15 63.94
C LEU A 321 12.67 22.15 64.73
N LEU A 322 12.06 21.17 64.05
CA LEU A 322 11.30 20.11 64.72
C LEU A 322 12.17 19.28 65.68
N LEU A 323 13.38 18.89 65.26
CA LEU A 323 14.32 18.16 66.12
C LEU A 323 14.74 18.98 67.34
N ALA A 324 15.02 20.27 67.16
CA ALA A 324 15.34 21.17 68.25
C ALA A 324 14.18 21.30 69.25
N LEU A 325 12.95 21.36 68.75
CA LEU A 325 11.74 21.50 69.56
C LEU A 325 11.43 20.22 70.35
N VAL A 326 11.60 19.05 69.72
CA VAL A 326 11.50 17.74 70.40
C VAL A 326 12.60 17.56 71.44
N GLY A 327 13.85 17.91 71.11
CA GLY A 327 14.97 17.87 72.05
C GLY A 327 14.75 18.78 73.25
N TYR A 328 14.25 20.01 73.01
CA TYR A 328 13.88 20.94 74.07
C TYR A 328 12.81 20.34 74.99
N PHE A 329 11.75 19.75 74.44
CA PHE A 329 10.70 19.11 75.23
C PHE A 329 11.23 17.93 76.06
N LEU A 330 12.10 17.09 75.49
CA LEU A 330 12.73 15.97 76.20
C LEU A 330 13.54 16.42 77.42
N VAL A 331 14.32 17.49 77.27
CA VAL A 331 15.09 18.09 78.38
C VAL A 331 14.17 18.74 79.42
N LYS A 332 13.14 19.46 78.98
CA LYS A 332 12.22 20.17 79.89
C LYS A 332 11.34 19.22 80.71
N PHE A 333 10.92 18.11 80.11
CA PHE A 333 10.09 17.11 80.79
C PHE A 333 10.88 16.10 81.62
N ASN A 334 12.22 16.16 81.58
CA ASN A 334 13.09 15.30 82.38
C ASN A 334 12.69 13.81 82.26
N VAL A 335 12.36 13.39 81.04
CA VAL A 335 11.97 12.01 80.69
C VAL A 335 13.21 11.13 80.48
N VAL A 336 14.39 11.63 80.87
CA VAL A 336 15.65 10.88 80.98
C VAL A 336 16.19 11.03 82.39
#